data_AF-A0A6I2WMD8-F1
#
_entry.id   AF-A0A6I2WMD8-F1
#
_cell.length_a   1.000
_cell.length_b   1.000
_cell.length_c   1.000
_cell.angle_alpha   90.00
_cell.angle_beta   90.00
_cell.angle_gamma   90.00
#
_symmetry.space_group_name_H-M   'P 1'
#
loop_
_entity.id
_entity.type
_entity.pdbx_description
1 polymer ?
#
loop_
_entity_poly.entity_id
_entity_poly.type
_entity_poly.pdbx_seq_one_letter_code
_entity_poly.pdbx_strand_id
1 'polypeptide(L)'
;MSNFEKARRSKGWVVLLATVVGLGVGGYTYIHRAVSQQLYVTNCGIVDYKPNVLLKFCADGGVGIGEVEWTQWTKDGAEGTGKYVANNCDPSCVDGKIVTKEVYVKLSKLKTISGKEAFTYVQVESKDKKPLPLLDSMDDEWSMEMAG
;
A
#
# COMPACT_ATOMS: atom_id res chain seq x y z
N MET A 1 -52.53 1.06 28.69
CA MET A 1 -51.53 1.90 27.99
C MET A 1 -50.98 3.08 28.82
N SER A 2 -51.62 3.52 29.93
CA SER A 2 -51.18 4.69 30.72
C SER A 2 -49.90 4.53 31.54
N ASN A 3 -49.55 3.30 31.94
CA ASN A 3 -48.35 3.04 32.74
C ASN A 3 -47.05 3.25 31.95
N PHE A 4 -47.09 2.99 30.63
CA PHE A 4 -45.93 3.16 29.76
C PHE A 4 -45.63 4.64 29.49
N GLU A 5 -46.67 5.48 29.40
CA GLU A 5 -46.50 6.92 29.22
C GLU A 5 -45.90 7.61 30.46
N LYS A 6 -46.31 7.17 31.66
CA LYS A 6 -45.69 7.62 32.92
C LYS A 6 -44.24 7.18 33.02
N ALA A 7 -43.93 5.93 32.66
CA ALA A 7 -42.56 5.43 32.63
C ALA A 7 -41.69 6.25 31.67
N ARG A 8 -42.21 6.57 30.47
CA ARG A 8 -41.52 7.36 29.44
C ARG A 8 -41.14 8.78 29.89
N ARG A 9 -41.94 9.42 30.76
CA ARG A 9 -41.67 10.77 31.30
C ARG A 9 -40.81 10.77 32.57
N SER A 10 -40.46 9.61 33.11
CA SER A 10 -39.63 9.52 34.32
C SER A 10 -38.16 9.82 34.01
N LYS A 11 -37.46 10.45 34.96
CA LYS A 11 -36.01 10.72 34.85
C LYS A 11 -35.21 9.44 34.62
N GLY A 12 -35.61 8.32 35.23
CA GLY A 12 -34.95 7.02 35.08
C GLY A 12 -35.01 6.48 33.64
N TRP A 13 -36.12 6.68 32.94
CA TRP A 13 -36.26 6.25 31.54
C TRP A 13 -35.40 7.06 30.57
N VAL A 14 -35.29 8.37 30.81
CA VAL A 14 -34.39 9.25 30.02
C VAL A 14 -32.92 8.83 30.21
N VAL A 15 -32.51 8.54 31.45
CA VAL A 15 -31.15 8.05 31.74
C VAL A 15 -30.90 6.70 31.06
N LEU A 16 -31.83 5.74 31.18
CA LEU A 16 -31.72 4.44 30.53
C LEU A 16 -31.56 4.54 29.00
N LEU A 17 -32.40 5.36 28.35
CA LEU A 17 -32.29 5.58 26.91
C LEU A 17 -30.96 6.22 26.53
N ALA A 18 -30.51 7.24 27.27
CA ALA A 18 -29.23 7.90 27.01
C ALA A 18 -28.05 6.92 27.16
N THR A 19 -28.08 6.03 28.14
CA THR A 19 -27.05 4.99 28.33
C THR A 19 -27.06 3.96 27.22
N VAL A 20 -28.24 3.46 26.82
CA VAL A 20 -28.36 2.49 25.71
C VAL A 20 -27.89 3.09 24.39
N VAL A 21 -28.26 4.34 24.10
CA VAL A 21 -27.79 5.05 22.90
C VAL A 21 -26.28 5.31 22.98
N GLY A 22 -25.75 5.73 24.13
CA GLY A 22 -24.32 5.96 24.33
C GLY A 22 -23.48 4.70 24.13
N LEU A 23 -23.93 3.55 24.68
CA LEU A 23 -23.27 2.26 24.48
C LEU A 23 -23.40 1.75 23.04
N GLY A 24 -24.55 1.95 22.40
CA GLY A 24 -24.79 1.57 21.00
C GLY A 24 -23.93 2.38 20.03
N VAL A 25 -23.92 3.71 20.15
CA VAL A 25 -23.10 4.60 19.31
C VAL A 25 -21.61 4.39 19.59
N GLY A 26 -21.22 4.28 20.86
CA GLY A 26 -19.87 3.92 21.26
C GLY A 26 -19.42 2.64 20.58
N GLY A 27 -20.12 1.52 20.80
CA GLY A 27 -19.82 0.23 20.20
C GLY A 27 -19.78 0.25 18.67
N TYR A 28 -20.71 0.95 18.02
CA TYR A 28 -20.74 1.09 16.56
C TYR A 28 -19.48 1.77 16.01
N THR A 29 -19.04 2.86 16.63
CA THR A 29 -17.80 3.55 16.22
C THR A 29 -16.52 2.73 16.47
N TYR A 30 -16.51 1.84 17.46
CA TYR A 30 -15.39 0.92 17.70
C TYR A 30 -15.32 -0.19 16.64
N ILE A 31 -16.46 -0.78 16.26
CA ILE A 31 -16.49 -1.92 15.35
C ILE A 31 -16.21 -1.50 13.89
N HIS A 32 -16.66 -0.32 13.45
CA HIS A 32 -16.44 0.14 12.07
C HIS A 32 -14.98 0.39 11.70
N ARG A 33 -14.08 0.56 12.68
CA ARG A 33 -12.63 0.69 12.42
C ARG A 33 -11.94 -0.63 12.08
N ALA A 34 -12.56 -1.78 12.35
CA ALA A 34 -11.87 -3.07 12.32
C ALA A 34 -11.92 -3.81 10.96
N VAL A 35 -12.64 -3.30 9.96
CA VAL A 35 -12.58 -3.85 8.59
C VAL A 35 -11.44 -3.17 7.84
N SER A 36 -10.20 -3.49 8.20
CA SER A 36 -9.05 -3.09 7.40
C SER A 36 -9.00 -3.96 6.15
N GLN A 37 -9.50 -3.45 5.01
CA GLN A 37 -9.14 -4.06 3.73
C GLN A 37 -7.62 -3.92 3.56
N GLN A 38 -6.92 -5.04 3.65
CA GLN A 38 -5.49 -5.09 3.36
C GLN A 38 -5.30 -4.71 1.89
N LEU A 39 -4.52 -3.66 1.63
CA LEU A 39 -4.15 -3.27 0.27
C LEU A 39 -2.84 -3.96 -0.09
N TYR A 40 -2.80 -4.59 -1.25
CA TYR A 40 -1.67 -5.38 -1.73
C TYR A 40 -0.93 -4.65 -2.84
N VAL A 41 0.09 -5.30 -3.39
CA VAL A 41 0.83 -4.90 -4.58
C VAL A 41 0.95 -6.11 -5.47
N THR A 42 0.87 -5.92 -6.79
CA THR A 42 1.30 -6.95 -7.73
C THR A 42 2.79 -6.81 -7.99
N ASN A 43 3.53 -7.90 -7.87
CA ASN A 43 4.94 -7.97 -8.24
C ASN A 43 5.16 -9.27 -9.01
N CYS A 44 5.34 -9.18 -10.33
CA CYS A 44 5.50 -10.35 -11.20
C CYS A 44 4.38 -11.41 -11.06
N GLY A 45 3.14 -10.94 -10.95
CA GLY A 45 1.95 -11.80 -10.79
C GLY A 45 1.70 -12.29 -9.36
N ILE A 46 2.62 -12.01 -8.43
CA ILE A 46 2.45 -12.30 -7.01
C ILE A 46 1.72 -11.13 -6.37
N VAL A 47 0.69 -11.42 -5.57
CA VAL A 47 -0.04 -10.42 -4.79
C VAL A 47 0.51 -10.41 -3.37
N ASP A 48 1.26 -9.38 -3.01
CA ASP A 48 1.99 -9.29 -1.74
C ASP A 48 1.61 -8.04 -0.93
N TYR A 49 1.76 -8.10 0.40
CA TYR A 49 1.47 -7.00 1.31
C TYR A 49 2.77 -6.34 1.77
N LYS A 50 2.95 -5.05 1.45
CA LYS A 50 4.13 -4.25 1.83
C LYS A 50 5.45 -4.97 1.52
N PRO A 51 5.68 -5.39 0.27
CA PRO A 51 6.92 -6.08 -0.10
C PRO A 51 8.13 -5.17 0.14
N ASN A 52 9.27 -5.77 0.47
CA ASN A 52 10.56 -5.09 0.54
C ASN A 52 11.32 -5.07 -0.80
N VAL A 53 10.78 -5.75 -1.82
CA VAL A 53 11.33 -5.85 -3.17
C VAL A 53 10.22 -5.65 -4.21
N LEU A 54 10.50 -4.85 -5.24
CA LEU A 54 9.63 -4.61 -6.39
C LEU A 54 10.43 -4.81 -7.67
N LEU A 55 10.03 -5.75 -8.52
CA LEU A 55 10.76 -6.06 -9.75
C LEU A 55 10.18 -5.26 -10.93
N LYS A 56 11.07 -4.76 -11.80
CA LYS A 56 10.70 -4.20 -13.09
C LYS A 56 10.67 -5.28 -14.17
N PHE A 57 11.71 -6.12 -14.19
CA PHE A 57 11.83 -7.22 -15.15
C PHE A 57 11.72 -8.56 -14.42
N CYS A 58 10.59 -9.24 -14.63
CA CYS A 58 10.27 -10.47 -13.92
C CYS A 58 11.04 -11.70 -14.39
N ALA A 59 11.50 -11.70 -15.65
CA ALA A 59 12.16 -12.85 -16.23
C ALA A 59 13.57 -13.08 -15.68
N ASP A 60 14.32 -11.99 -15.46
CA ASP A 60 15.73 -12.04 -15.05
C ASP A 60 16.01 -11.34 -13.70
N GLY A 61 15.07 -10.54 -13.19
CA GLY A 61 15.27 -9.76 -11.96
C GLY A 61 16.39 -8.72 -12.09
N GLY A 62 16.78 -8.35 -13.32
CA GLY A 62 17.95 -7.52 -13.58
C GLY A 62 17.79 -6.09 -13.11
N VAL A 63 16.54 -5.60 -12.98
CA VAL A 63 16.21 -4.25 -12.50
C VAL A 63 15.01 -4.30 -11.54
N GLY A 64 15.09 -3.52 -10.47
CA GLY A 64 14.00 -3.33 -9.53
C GLY A 64 14.36 -2.40 -8.39
N ILE A 65 13.60 -2.50 -7.30
CA ILE A 65 13.82 -1.77 -6.05
C ILE A 65 13.98 -2.81 -4.95
N GLY A 66 15.07 -2.74 -4.21
CA GLY A 66 15.30 -3.52 -3.00
C GLY A 66 15.26 -2.66 -1.75
N GLU A 67 15.22 -3.32 -0.59
CA GLU A 67 15.25 -2.67 0.72
C GLU A 67 14.17 -1.59 0.88
N VAL A 68 12.95 -1.89 0.40
CA VAL A 68 11.85 -0.92 0.49
C VAL A 68 11.34 -0.79 1.91
N GLU A 69 11.33 0.44 2.41
CA GLU A 69 10.77 0.85 3.70
C GLU A 69 9.57 1.78 3.48
N TRP A 70 8.39 1.33 3.90
CA TRP A 70 7.13 2.04 3.68
C TRP A 70 6.83 3.04 4.79
N THR A 71 6.57 4.29 4.43
CA THR A 71 6.16 5.37 5.34
C THR A 71 4.65 5.64 5.29
N GLN A 72 4.01 5.36 4.15
CA GLN A 72 2.56 5.51 3.98
C GLN A 72 1.95 4.31 3.25
N TRP A 73 0.75 3.91 3.65
CA TRP A 73 -0.03 2.84 3.02
C TRP A 73 -1.53 3.08 3.19
N THR A 74 -2.15 3.73 2.21
CA THR A 74 -3.57 4.11 2.22
C THR A 74 -4.23 3.72 0.90
N LYS A 75 -5.55 3.91 0.74
CA LYS A 75 -6.22 3.61 -0.54
C LYS A 75 -5.80 4.53 -1.69
N ASP A 76 -5.31 5.72 -1.37
CA ASP A 76 -4.90 6.72 -2.35
C ASP A 76 -3.49 6.44 -2.92
N GLY A 77 -2.69 5.66 -2.20
CA GLY A 77 -1.34 5.29 -2.60
C GLY A 77 -0.51 4.70 -1.46
N ALA A 78 0.68 4.24 -1.82
CA ALA A 78 1.73 3.93 -0.85
C ALA A 78 2.99 4.71 -1.17
N GLU A 79 3.70 5.12 -0.14
CA GLU A 79 4.95 5.87 -0.26
C GLU A 79 6.01 5.26 0.65
N GLY A 80 7.26 5.32 0.21
CA GLY A 80 8.39 4.76 0.92
C GLY A 80 9.72 5.18 0.32
N THR A 81 10.78 4.55 0.80
CA THR A 81 12.13 4.69 0.25
C THR A 81 12.73 3.33 -0.01
N GLY A 82 13.68 3.23 -0.93
CA GLY A 82 14.41 1.99 -1.17
C GLY A 82 15.68 2.24 -1.96
N LYS A 83 16.27 1.17 -2.46
CA LYS A 83 17.40 1.19 -3.37
C LYS A 83 16.94 0.73 -4.74
N TYR A 84 17.03 1.60 -5.74
CA TYR A 84 16.99 1.16 -7.12
C TYR A 84 18.22 0.28 -7.38
N VAL A 85 17.99 -0.91 -7.91
CA VAL A 85 19.01 -1.94 -8.15
C VAL A 85 18.97 -2.27 -9.63
N ALA A 86 20.13 -2.26 -10.27
CA ALA A 86 20.27 -2.72 -11.64
C ALA A 86 21.54 -3.55 -11.81
N ASN A 87 21.47 -4.61 -12.61
CA ASN A 87 22.63 -5.34 -13.09
C ASN A 87 23.13 -4.69 -14.38
N ASN A 88 24.40 -4.27 -14.41
CA ASN A 88 24.96 -3.61 -15.60
C ASN A 88 25.19 -4.56 -16.80
N CYS A 89 25.05 -5.87 -16.60
CA CYS A 89 25.17 -6.91 -17.62
C CYS A 89 26.44 -6.81 -18.50
N ASP A 90 27.56 -6.33 -17.94
CA ASP A 90 28.82 -6.17 -18.66
C ASP A 90 29.87 -7.17 -18.13
N PRO A 91 30.33 -8.16 -18.94
CA PRO A 91 29.99 -8.41 -20.35
C PRO A 91 28.72 -9.25 -20.56
N SER A 92 28.18 -9.86 -19.50
CA SER A 92 26.96 -10.67 -19.53
C SER A 92 26.12 -10.39 -18.28
N CYS A 93 24.82 -10.70 -18.27
CA CYS A 93 24.01 -10.55 -17.06
C CYS A 93 24.38 -11.52 -15.94
N VAL A 94 25.08 -12.62 -16.24
CA VAL A 94 25.57 -13.56 -15.23
C VAL A 94 26.82 -13.00 -14.54
N ASP A 95 27.70 -12.35 -15.30
CA ASP A 95 28.99 -11.83 -14.83
C ASP A 95 28.95 -10.34 -14.43
N GLY A 96 27.81 -9.68 -14.68
CA GLY A 96 27.61 -8.27 -14.43
C GLY A 96 27.64 -7.92 -12.95
N LYS A 97 27.69 -6.62 -12.67
CA LYS A 97 27.74 -6.04 -11.34
C LYS A 97 26.44 -5.35 -11.01
N ILE A 98 26.03 -5.53 -9.76
CA ILE A 98 24.91 -4.79 -9.19
C ILE A 98 25.34 -3.37 -8.88
N VAL A 99 24.65 -2.42 -9.47
CA VAL A 99 24.75 -0.98 -9.20
C VAL A 99 23.46 -0.51 -8.54
N THR A 100 23.60 0.38 -7.55
CA THR A 100 22.46 0.80 -6.70
C THR A 100 22.38 2.30 -6.53
N LYS A 101 21.17 2.81 -6.29
CA LYS A 101 20.93 4.22 -5.93
C LYS A 101 19.72 4.36 -5.00
N GLU A 102 19.81 5.26 -4.03
CA GLU A 102 18.66 5.54 -3.15
C GLU A 102 17.54 6.29 -3.87
N VAL A 103 16.31 5.83 -3.68
CA VAL A 103 15.11 6.37 -4.31
C VAL A 103 13.96 6.58 -3.31
N TYR A 104 13.09 7.53 -3.65
CA TYR A 104 11.71 7.56 -3.19
C TYR A 104 10.88 6.59 -4.04
N VAL A 105 9.92 5.92 -3.41
CA VAL A 105 9.04 4.93 -4.05
C VAL A 105 7.61 5.37 -3.84
N LYS A 106 6.82 5.40 -4.92
CA LYS A 106 5.39 5.66 -4.88
C LYS A 106 4.62 4.59 -5.62
N LEU A 107 3.63 4.01 -4.96
CA LEU A 107 2.68 3.07 -5.56
C LEU A 107 1.34 3.74 -5.79
N SER A 108 0.72 3.39 -6.91
CA SER A 108 -0.57 3.93 -7.32
C SER A 108 -1.34 2.93 -8.20
N LYS A 109 -2.48 3.38 -8.73
CA LYS A 109 -3.42 2.60 -9.57
C LYS A 109 -3.90 1.33 -8.85
N LEU A 110 -4.80 1.52 -7.90
CA LEU A 110 -5.45 0.41 -7.19
C LEU A 110 -6.41 -0.34 -8.13
N LYS A 111 -6.28 -1.66 -8.21
CA LYS A 111 -7.17 -2.55 -8.97
C LYS A 111 -7.58 -3.76 -8.14
N THR A 112 -8.69 -4.37 -8.48
CA THR A 112 -9.11 -5.65 -7.87
C THR A 112 -8.54 -6.82 -8.66
N ILE A 113 -7.67 -7.60 -8.03
CA ILE A 113 -6.99 -8.76 -8.61
C ILE A 113 -7.30 -9.97 -7.73
N SER A 114 -7.99 -10.97 -8.29
CA SER A 114 -8.42 -12.16 -7.56
C SER A 114 -9.19 -11.84 -6.26
N GLY A 115 -10.03 -10.81 -6.30
CA GLY A 115 -10.82 -10.35 -5.13
C GLY A 115 -10.06 -9.50 -4.11
N LYS A 116 -8.79 -9.15 -4.37
CA LYS A 116 -7.97 -8.30 -3.50
C LYS A 116 -7.68 -6.95 -4.16
N GLU A 117 -7.73 -5.87 -3.39
CA GLU A 117 -7.29 -4.56 -3.87
C GLU A 117 -5.76 -4.52 -3.87
N ALA A 118 -5.14 -4.25 -5.03
CA ALA A 118 -3.70 -4.23 -5.20
C ALA A 118 -3.26 -3.01 -6.04
N PHE A 119 -2.16 -2.36 -5.64
CA PHE A 119 -1.50 -1.36 -6.46
C PHE A 119 -0.79 -2.04 -7.62
N THR A 120 -0.92 -1.45 -8.81
CA THR A 120 -0.40 -2.02 -10.05
C THR A 120 0.59 -1.11 -10.77
N TYR A 121 0.95 0.02 -10.16
CA TYR A 121 1.86 0.99 -10.76
C TYR A 121 2.86 1.51 -9.75
N VAL A 122 4.11 1.63 -10.17
CA VAL A 122 5.20 2.15 -9.34
C VAL A 122 5.91 3.28 -10.07
N GLN A 123 6.27 4.30 -9.31
CA GLN A 123 7.12 5.40 -9.71
C GLN A 123 8.27 5.50 -8.71
N VAL A 124 9.46 5.80 -9.23
CA VAL A 124 10.64 6.05 -8.41
C VAL A 124 11.33 7.33 -8.83
N GLU A 125 11.94 7.99 -7.86
CA GLU A 125 12.75 9.18 -8.08
C GLU A 125 14.01 9.09 -7.22
N SER A 126 15.17 9.39 -7.80
CA SER A 126 16.44 9.46 -7.07
C SER A 126 16.39 10.51 -5.95
N LYS A 127 16.88 10.14 -4.76
CA LYS A 127 16.94 11.10 -3.65
C LYS A 127 17.93 12.24 -3.91
N ASP A 128 18.98 11.97 -4.69
CA ASP A 128 20.05 12.92 -5.00
C ASP A 128 19.78 13.75 -6.27
N LYS A 129 18.62 13.56 -6.92
CA LYS A 129 18.24 14.22 -8.18
C LYS A 129 19.24 14.03 -9.32
N LYS A 130 20.00 12.93 -9.28
CA LYS A 130 20.93 12.54 -10.33
C LYS A 130 20.40 11.28 -11.03
N PRO A 131 20.85 11.01 -12.27
CA PRO A 131 20.34 9.87 -13.03
C PRO A 131 20.42 8.53 -12.28
N LEU A 132 19.38 7.71 -12.45
CA LEU A 132 19.33 6.35 -11.96
C LEU A 132 20.36 5.48 -12.68
N PRO A 133 20.85 4.39 -12.06
CA PRO A 133 21.77 3.49 -12.72
C PRO A 133 21.21 2.97 -14.05
N LEU A 134 22.03 3.02 -15.10
CA LEU A 134 21.71 2.59 -16.47
C LEU A 134 20.61 3.42 -17.17
N LEU A 135 20.26 4.59 -16.62
CA LEU A 135 19.31 5.54 -17.19
C LEU A 135 19.93 6.93 -17.24
N ASP A 136 19.51 7.73 -18.22
CA ASP A 136 19.87 9.16 -18.30
C ASP A 136 18.87 10.06 -17.54
N SER A 137 17.86 9.48 -16.89
CA SER A 137 16.86 10.19 -16.08
C SER A 137 17.00 9.92 -14.59
N MET A 138 16.55 10.87 -13.76
CA MET A 138 16.53 10.77 -12.31
C MET A 138 15.35 9.95 -11.76
N ASP A 139 14.41 9.60 -12.61
CA ASP A 139 13.15 8.91 -12.31
C ASP A 139 12.91 7.76 -13.29
N ASP A 140 12.07 6.81 -12.86
CA ASP A 140 11.61 5.68 -13.66
C ASP A 140 10.22 5.25 -13.18
N GLU A 141 9.45 4.61 -14.04
CA GLU A 141 8.12 4.14 -13.71
C GLU A 141 7.74 2.91 -14.53
N TRP A 142 6.97 2.01 -13.92
CA TRP A 142 6.48 0.83 -14.63
C TRP A 142 5.15 0.33 -14.08
N SER A 143 4.43 -0.37 -14.97
CA SER A 143 3.31 -1.21 -14.57
C SER A 143 3.84 -2.49 -13.95
N MET A 144 3.27 -2.87 -12.81
CA MET A 144 3.56 -4.16 -12.16
C MET A 144 2.49 -5.21 -12.47
N GLU A 145 1.57 -4.90 -13.39
CA GLU A 145 0.73 -5.90 -14.03
C GLU A 145 1.65 -6.76 -14.90
N MET A 146 1.52 -8.09 -14.82
CA MET A 146 2.19 -8.94 -15.81
C MET A 146 1.73 -8.49 -17.19
N ALA A 147 2.67 -8.14 -18.07
CA ALA A 147 2.37 -8.01 -19.49
C ALA A 147 1.80 -9.36 -19.93
N GLY A 148 0.47 -9.37 -20.15
CA GLY A 148 -0.25 -10.51 -20.70
C GLY A 148 0.13 -10.77 -22.14
#